data_AF-A0A9W7DW87-F1
#
_entry.id   AF-A0A9W7DW87-F1
#
_cell.length_a   1.000
_cell.length_b   1.000
_cell.length_c   1.000
_cell.angle_alpha   90.00
_cell.angle_beta   90.00
_cell.angle_gamma   90.00
#
_symmetry.space_group_name_H-M   'P 1'
#
loop_
_entity.id
_entity.type
_entity.pdbx_description
1 polymer ?
#
loop_
_entity_poly.entity_id
_entity_poly.type
_entity_poly.pdbx_seq_one_letter_code
_entity_poly.pdbx_strand_id
1 'polypeptide(L)'
;MSSSSFLTPLPLILLFSLLRQILTCIGKTLSTYISINYTYDREWVERNHEKIEKFGESLYKFSIHLPLTLYARSFLLTSPFYLSTPSLWSSHLTYTSSPSMIIYYNIQIAYSFEAFIHLLRYSISPSYPLKFLPTARGDFREMFIHHLTTNLLTTLSLYYNFTRVGCYILYIHDITDVPIDVTKMFNFLKLKGPTAVGFCGIVGFWIYWRMYVFGFIIIRSVIFETSHEMFYSITSGSTPYYYTCKTVFLTFLITLYSLHCYWLMCFYKMGKLLIFKYETHDLSEHKNGEAYELKTAEGGRFLGREVARFFDGVPYKGVVRSYDGEVNWYGIVYTDNDKEDWDEKEVLEGIKVYKEVYEDENGNRNEVLTPRRERMQSVRAIAQSERGRRLKGE
;
A
#
# COMPACT_ATOMS: atom_id res chain seq x y z
N MET A 1 9.57 33.24 -23.80
CA MET A 1 9.05 32.84 -22.47
C MET A 1 9.66 33.77 -21.45
N SER A 2 8.87 34.61 -20.77
CA SER A 2 9.39 35.43 -19.68
C SER A 2 9.69 34.53 -18.48
N SER A 3 10.89 34.67 -17.94
CA SER A 3 11.46 33.96 -16.78
C SER A 3 10.76 34.26 -15.44
N SER A 4 9.55 34.82 -15.45
CA SER A 4 8.91 35.47 -14.31
C SER A 4 7.84 34.64 -13.58
N SER A 5 7.62 33.37 -13.94
CA SER A 5 6.52 32.57 -13.38
C SER A 5 6.93 31.30 -12.63
N PHE A 6 8.24 31.05 -12.47
CA PHE A 6 8.72 30.05 -11.53
C PHE A 6 8.81 30.72 -10.16
N LEU A 7 7.72 30.70 -9.39
CA LEU A 7 7.83 30.98 -7.96
C LEU A 7 8.86 29.98 -7.44
N THR A 8 9.91 30.42 -6.74
CA THR A 8 10.86 29.48 -6.17
C THR A 8 10.07 28.50 -5.31
N PRO A 9 10.07 27.18 -5.58
CA PRO A 9 9.18 26.26 -4.87
C PRO A 9 9.59 26.07 -3.41
N LEU A 10 10.77 26.58 -3.01
CA LEU A 10 11.36 26.36 -1.70
C LEU A 10 10.46 26.79 -0.52
N PRO A 11 9.83 27.99 -0.48
CA PRO A 11 8.94 28.35 0.62
C PRO A 11 7.72 27.42 0.71
N LEU A 12 7.18 26.97 -0.43
CA LEU A 12 6.08 26.01 -0.46
C LEU A 12 6.53 24.62 0.01
N ILE A 13 7.73 24.16 -0.37
CA ILE A 13 8.29 22.89 0.11
C ILE A 13 8.46 22.91 1.64
N LEU A 14 8.96 24.03 2.19
CA LEU A 14 9.10 24.21 3.63
C LEU A 14 7.73 24.26 4.33
N LEU A 15 6.74 24.92 3.71
CA LEU A 15 5.37 24.92 4.20
C LEU A 15 4.79 23.50 4.24
N PHE A 16 4.95 22.71 3.18
CA PHE A 16 4.50 21.31 3.16
C PHE A 16 5.22 20.45 4.20
N SER A 17 6.51 20.70 4.44
CA SER A 17 7.28 20.04 5.50
C SER A 17 6.74 20.36 6.89
N LEU A 18 6.37 21.62 7.14
CA LEU A 18 5.75 22.05 8.39
C LEU A 18 4.34 21.44 8.55
N LEU A 19 3.52 21.52 7.49
CA LEU A 19 2.18 20.92 7.48
C LEU A 19 2.23 19.42 7.76
N ARG A 20 3.23 18.70 7.24
CA ARG A 20 3.45 17.28 7.54
C ARG A 20 3.64 17.05 9.02
N GLN A 21 4.52 17.82 9.67
CA GLN A 21 4.76 17.67 11.12
C GLN A 21 3.49 17.92 11.93
N ILE A 22 2.77 18.99 11.61
CA ILE A 22 1.53 19.37 12.33
C ILE A 22 0.44 18.31 12.12
N LEU A 23 0.13 17.98 10.87
CA LEU A 23 -0.97 17.07 10.53
C LEU A 23 -0.68 15.62 10.94
N THR A 24 0.56 15.16 10.87
CA THR A 24 0.94 13.85 11.41
C THR A 24 0.77 13.83 12.93
N CYS A 25 1.13 14.91 13.65
CA CYS A 25 0.91 15.00 15.11
C CYS A 25 -0.59 14.96 15.47
N ILE A 26 -1.41 15.74 14.76
CA ILE A 26 -2.87 15.72 14.90
C ILE A 26 -3.40 14.31 14.62
N GLY A 27 -2.94 13.68 13.54
CA GLY A 27 -3.37 12.34 13.17
C GLY A 27 -2.97 11.25 14.17
N LYS A 28 -1.77 11.33 14.77
CA LYS A 28 -1.38 10.44 15.87
C LYS A 28 -2.33 10.60 17.06
N THR A 29 -2.62 11.83 17.46
CA THR A 29 -3.52 12.15 18.57
C THR A 29 -4.92 11.61 18.31
N LEU A 30 -5.44 11.84 17.10
CA LEU A 30 -6.75 11.37 16.67
C LEU A 30 -6.82 9.84 16.64
N SER A 31 -5.82 9.18 16.06
CA SER A 31 -5.74 7.72 15.99
C SER A 31 -5.69 7.09 17.38
N THR A 32 -4.90 7.64 18.30
CA THR A 32 -4.86 7.21 19.71
C THR A 32 -6.21 7.39 20.38
N TYR A 33 -6.86 8.54 20.19
CA TYR A 33 -8.20 8.80 20.74
C TYR A 33 -9.24 7.81 20.21
N ILE A 34 -9.29 7.59 18.89
CA ILE A 34 -10.23 6.66 18.27
C ILE A 34 -9.97 5.23 18.74
N SER A 35 -8.69 4.84 18.81
CA SER A 35 -8.29 3.51 19.28
C SER A 35 -8.82 3.29 20.69
N ILE A 36 -8.43 4.13 21.66
CA ILE A 36 -8.78 3.95 23.09
C ILE A 36 -10.30 3.98 23.34
N ASN A 37 -11.05 4.84 22.64
CA ASN A 37 -12.45 5.08 22.98
C ASN A 37 -13.44 4.21 22.20
N TYR A 38 -13.03 3.66 21.06
CA TYR A 38 -13.97 2.99 20.15
C TYR A 38 -13.51 1.62 19.65
N THR A 39 -12.21 1.31 19.71
CA THR A 39 -11.69 0.11 19.01
C THR A 39 -10.87 -0.81 19.91
N TYR A 40 -10.00 -0.26 20.75
CA TYR A 40 -8.96 -0.94 21.52
C TYR A 40 -8.68 -0.23 22.86
N ASP A 41 -7.76 -0.76 23.66
CA ASP A 41 -7.32 -0.15 24.92
C ASP A 41 -5.96 0.59 24.80
N ARG A 42 -5.42 1.07 25.92
CA ARG A 42 -4.12 1.76 25.95
C ARG A 42 -2.95 0.83 25.68
N GLU A 43 -2.99 -0.42 26.14
CA GLU A 43 -1.91 -1.38 25.94
C GLU A 43 -1.73 -1.70 24.45
N TRP A 44 -2.84 -1.82 23.72
CA TRP A 44 -2.81 -1.99 22.28
C TRP A 44 -2.12 -0.81 21.59
N VAL A 45 -2.41 0.43 21.98
CA VAL A 45 -1.79 1.63 21.39
C VAL A 45 -0.28 1.64 21.62
N GLU A 46 0.17 1.29 22.82
CA GLU A 46 1.61 1.23 23.16
C GLU A 46 2.34 0.16 22.31
N ARG A 47 1.72 -1.01 22.14
CA ARG A 47 2.27 -2.10 21.32
C ARG A 47 2.19 -1.84 19.82
N ASN A 48 1.28 -0.98 19.36
CA ASN A 48 1.04 -0.68 17.95
C ASN A 48 1.42 0.76 17.54
N HIS A 49 2.39 1.38 18.23
CA HIS A 49 2.80 2.76 17.98
C HIS A 49 3.09 3.07 16.50
N GLU A 50 3.71 2.15 15.76
CA GLU A 50 4.00 2.32 14.31
C GLU A 50 2.72 2.54 13.48
N LYS A 51 1.62 1.85 13.79
CA LYS A 51 0.33 2.02 13.10
C LYS A 51 -0.28 3.39 13.39
N ILE A 52 -0.10 3.88 14.62
CA ILE A 52 -0.51 5.24 15.00
C ILE A 52 0.26 6.28 14.19
N GLU A 53 1.57 6.08 13.97
CA GLU A 53 2.37 6.97 13.14
C GLU A 53 1.93 6.94 11.66
N LYS A 54 1.78 5.74 11.10
CA LYS A 54 1.34 5.53 9.71
C LYS A 54 -0.07 6.07 9.45
N PHE A 55 -0.96 6.03 10.44
CA PHE A 55 -2.26 6.72 10.37
C PHE A 55 -2.07 8.22 10.20
N GLY A 56 -1.22 8.85 11.03
CA GLY A 56 -0.93 10.28 10.93
C GLY A 56 -0.35 10.69 9.59
N GLU A 57 0.55 9.88 9.02
CA GLU A 57 1.07 10.10 7.67
C GLU A 57 0.00 10.00 6.59
N SER A 58 -0.93 9.05 6.73
CA SER A 58 -2.05 8.88 5.79
C SER A 58 -3.05 10.04 5.89
N LEU A 59 -3.29 10.56 7.10
CA LEU A 59 -4.12 11.74 7.30
C LEU A 59 -3.51 12.99 6.67
N TYR A 60 -2.18 13.17 6.80
CA TYR A 60 -1.48 14.25 6.12
C TYR A 60 -1.67 14.17 4.60
N LYS A 61 -1.44 13.00 4.00
CA LYS A 61 -1.62 12.79 2.55
C LYS A 61 -3.05 13.09 2.11
N PHE A 62 -4.04 12.54 2.81
CA PHE A 62 -5.45 12.81 2.57
C PHE A 62 -5.78 14.31 2.61
N SER A 63 -5.23 15.03 3.60
CA SER A 63 -5.45 16.46 3.80
C SER A 63 -4.85 17.33 2.68
N ILE A 64 -3.92 16.79 1.90
CA ILE A 64 -3.35 17.46 0.72
C ILE A 64 -4.06 17.01 -0.57
N HIS A 65 -4.23 15.71 -0.77
CA HIS A 65 -4.83 15.14 -1.99
C HIS A 65 -6.29 15.56 -2.18
N LEU A 66 -7.10 15.59 -1.12
CA LEU A 66 -8.52 15.93 -1.25
C LEU A 66 -8.72 17.38 -1.72
N PRO A 67 -8.15 18.42 -1.07
CA PRO A 67 -8.26 19.79 -1.55
C PRO A 67 -7.69 19.99 -2.96
N LEU A 68 -6.56 19.35 -3.30
CA LEU A 68 -5.97 19.46 -4.63
C LEU A 68 -6.86 18.81 -5.70
N THR A 69 -7.46 17.65 -5.41
CA THR A 69 -8.43 16.99 -6.30
C THR A 69 -9.63 17.90 -6.56
N LEU A 70 -10.18 18.52 -5.51
CA LEU A 70 -11.33 19.41 -5.62
C LEU A 70 -10.98 20.70 -6.39
N TYR A 71 -9.81 21.27 -6.13
CA TYR A 71 -9.31 22.44 -6.85
C TYR A 71 -9.13 22.13 -8.33
N ALA A 72 -8.43 21.03 -8.66
CA ALA A 72 -8.24 20.55 -10.02
C ALA A 72 -9.57 20.32 -10.74
N ARG A 73 -10.51 19.63 -10.10
CA ARG A 73 -11.84 19.38 -10.63
C ARG A 73 -12.58 20.67 -10.98
N SER A 74 -12.51 21.70 -10.12
CA SER A 74 -13.26 22.95 -10.33
C SER A 74 -12.83 23.69 -11.59
N PHE A 75 -11.52 23.75 -11.90
CA PHE A 75 -11.06 24.41 -13.12
C PHE A 75 -11.02 23.46 -14.34
N LEU A 76 -10.83 22.14 -14.16
CA LEU A 76 -10.88 21.19 -15.27
C LEU A 76 -12.28 21.10 -15.87
N LEU A 77 -13.34 21.06 -15.05
CA LEU A 77 -14.74 21.02 -15.53
C LEU A 77 -15.16 22.26 -16.31
N THR A 78 -14.52 23.39 -16.04
CA THR A 78 -14.77 24.67 -16.72
C THR A 78 -13.82 24.91 -17.88
N SER A 79 -12.85 24.02 -18.09
CA SER A 79 -11.87 24.15 -19.16
C SER A 79 -12.44 23.70 -20.51
N PRO A 80 -12.10 24.38 -21.61
CA PRO A 80 -12.54 24.00 -22.96
C PRO A 80 -11.98 22.65 -23.41
N PHE A 81 -10.98 22.12 -22.69
CA PHE A 81 -10.32 20.86 -22.99
C PHE A 81 -10.78 19.70 -22.10
N TYR A 82 -11.91 19.85 -21.40
CA TYR A 82 -12.37 18.85 -20.43
C TYR A 82 -12.72 17.49 -21.07
N LEU A 83 -13.42 17.54 -22.21
CA LEU A 83 -14.07 16.39 -22.84
C LEU A 83 -13.34 15.88 -24.10
N SER A 84 -12.27 16.55 -24.53
CA SER A 84 -11.65 16.31 -25.83
C SER A 84 -10.14 16.22 -25.71
N THR A 85 -9.59 15.01 -25.83
CA THR A 85 -8.14 14.81 -25.78
C THR A 85 -7.36 15.54 -26.89
N PRO A 86 -7.87 15.73 -28.13
CA PRO A 86 -7.19 16.57 -29.12
C PRO A 86 -6.97 18.02 -28.65
N SER A 87 -7.91 18.58 -27.91
CA SER A 87 -7.82 19.96 -27.41
C SER A 87 -6.78 20.17 -26.30
N LEU A 88 -6.21 19.08 -25.76
CA LEU A 88 -5.06 19.15 -24.86
C LEU A 88 -3.79 19.62 -25.57
N TRP A 89 -3.72 19.42 -26.89
CA TRP A 89 -2.52 19.67 -27.71
C TRP A 89 -2.64 20.93 -28.57
N SER A 90 -3.85 21.36 -28.88
CA SER A 90 -4.10 22.46 -29.83
C SER A 90 -3.33 23.73 -29.47
N SER A 91 -2.49 24.23 -30.38
CA SER A 91 -1.74 25.48 -30.20
C SER A 91 -0.82 25.46 -28.97
N HIS A 92 -0.20 24.31 -28.64
CA HIS A 92 0.58 24.18 -27.40
C HIS A 92 1.77 25.15 -27.31
N LEU A 93 2.40 25.53 -28.42
CA LEU A 93 3.53 26.48 -28.41
C LEU A 93 3.10 27.91 -28.07
N THR A 94 1.85 28.27 -28.38
CA THR A 94 1.32 29.63 -28.21
C THR A 94 0.33 29.73 -27.04
N TYR A 95 -0.02 28.60 -26.41
CA TYR A 95 -0.94 28.58 -25.29
C TYR A 95 -0.32 29.22 -24.05
N THR A 96 -0.99 30.22 -23.49
CA THR A 96 -0.61 30.79 -22.19
C THR A 96 -1.44 30.13 -21.10
N SER A 97 -0.78 29.44 -20.18
CA SER A 97 -1.43 28.79 -19.03
C SER A 97 -2.13 29.83 -18.15
N SER A 98 -3.35 29.54 -17.70
CA SER A 98 -4.09 30.43 -16.82
C SER A 98 -3.41 30.54 -15.44
N PRO A 99 -3.62 31.64 -14.70
CA PRO A 99 -3.06 31.79 -13.35
C PRO A 99 -3.42 30.63 -12.42
N SER A 100 -4.65 30.12 -12.46
CA SER A 100 -5.09 28.97 -11.65
C SER A 100 -4.31 27.69 -11.96
N MET A 101 -4.02 27.44 -13.24
CA MET A 101 -3.22 26.30 -13.67
C MET A 101 -1.77 26.42 -13.18
N ILE A 102 -1.18 27.60 -13.29
CA ILE A 102 0.18 27.86 -12.78
C ILE A 102 0.24 27.70 -11.26
N ILE A 103 -0.76 28.19 -10.52
CA ILE A 103 -0.84 28.00 -9.06
C ILE A 103 -0.94 26.52 -8.72
N TYR A 104 -1.82 25.76 -9.38
CA TYR A 104 -1.95 24.32 -9.18
C TYR A 104 -0.62 23.59 -9.41
N TYR A 105 0.08 23.90 -10.50
CA TYR A 105 1.38 23.31 -10.83
C TYR A 105 2.44 23.60 -9.77
N ASN A 106 2.55 24.85 -9.32
CA ASN A 106 3.55 25.21 -8.32
C ASN A 106 3.30 24.49 -6.99
N ILE A 107 2.04 24.35 -6.58
CA ILE A 107 1.65 23.59 -5.39
C ILE A 107 2.00 22.11 -5.55
N GLN A 108 1.66 21.51 -6.69
CA GLN A 108 1.92 20.09 -6.98
C GLN A 108 3.41 19.77 -7.06
N ILE A 109 4.20 20.64 -7.69
CA ILE A 109 5.66 20.53 -7.72
C ILE A 109 6.21 20.59 -6.29
N ALA A 110 5.80 21.59 -5.50
CA ALA A 110 6.30 21.73 -4.13
C ALA A 110 5.95 20.52 -3.25
N TYR A 111 4.72 20.02 -3.33
CA TYR A 111 4.30 18.81 -2.61
C TYR A 111 5.09 17.57 -3.07
N SER A 112 5.23 17.37 -4.38
CA SER A 112 5.95 16.21 -4.96
C SER A 112 7.43 16.20 -4.60
N PHE A 113 8.09 17.36 -4.55
CA PHE A 113 9.49 17.47 -4.10
C PHE A 113 9.61 17.24 -2.59
N GLU A 114 8.68 17.77 -1.78
CA GLU A 114 8.66 17.52 -0.35
C GLU A 114 8.49 16.03 -0.04
N ALA A 115 7.56 15.35 -0.73
CA ALA A 115 7.34 13.92 -0.59
C ALA A 115 8.59 13.10 -0.97
N PHE A 116 9.32 13.51 -2.01
CA PHE A 116 10.57 12.86 -2.40
C PHE A 116 11.67 13.05 -1.35
N ILE A 117 11.86 14.28 -0.85
CA ILE A 117 12.81 14.57 0.23
C ILE A 117 12.49 13.75 1.47
N HIS A 118 11.20 13.66 1.83
CA HIS A 118 10.74 12.87 2.96
C HIS A 118 11.04 11.38 2.79
N LEU A 119 10.77 10.81 1.60
CA LEU A 119 11.11 9.41 1.28
C LEU A 119 12.60 9.12 1.48
N LEU A 120 13.48 10.03 1.00
CA LEU A 120 14.92 9.88 1.16
C LEU A 120 15.35 9.93 2.63
N ARG A 121 14.83 10.91 3.39
CA ARG A 121 15.12 11.06 4.82
C ARG A 121 14.69 9.85 5.65
N TYR A 122 13.55 9.25 5.31
CA TYR A 122 13.00 8.13 6.05
C TYR A 122 13.67 6.79 5.69
N SER A 123 14.29 6.68 4.52
CA SER A 123 14.79 5.40 4.00
C SER A 123 16.30 5.28 3.97
N ILE A 124 17.04 6.40 3.88
CA ILE A 124 18.50 6.39 3.69
C ILE A 124 19.18 6.95 4.94
N SER A 125 20.20 6.23 5.43
CA SER A 125 21.00 6.73 6.55
C SER A 125 21.82 7.97 6.12
N PRO A 126 21.76 9.09 6.87
CA PRO A 126 22.56 10.28 6.58
C PRO A 126 24.07 10.00 6.59
N SER A 127 24.51 9.03 7.40
CA SER A 127 25.92 8.65 7.55
C SER A 127 26.36 7.59 6.55
N TYR A 128 25.43 6.77 6.04
CA TYR A 128 25.73 5.62 5.18
C TYR A 128 24.69 5.49 4.05
N PRO A 129 24.86 6.22 2.93
CA PRO A 129 23.84 6.30 1.88
C PRO A 129 23.56 4.97 1.16
N LEU A 130 24.45 3.98 1.29
CA LEU A 130 24.29 2.63 0.74
C LEU A 130 23.53 1.68 1.68
N LYS A 131 23.17 2.10 2.89
CA LYS A 131 22.46 1.29 3.88
C LYS A 131 21.06 1.85 4.12
N PHE A 132 20.04 1.01 3.88
CA PHE A 132 18.66 1.34 4.22
C PHE A 132 18.48 1.38 5.74
N LEU A 133 17.70 2.37 6.20
CA LEU A 133 17.26 2.44 7.58
C LEU A 133 16.19 1.36 7.83
N PRO A 134 16.01 0.91 9.10
CA PRO A 134 14.90 0.01 9.45
C PRO A 134 13.52 0.56 9.08
N THR A 135 13.40 1.87 8.99
CA THR A 135 12.21 2.61 8.57
C THR A 135 11.97 2.58 7.05
N ALA A 136 12.88 2.02 6.25
CA ALA A 136 12.70 1.95 4.80
C ALA A 136 11.53 1.02 4.42
N ARG A 137 10.62 1.52 3.59
CA ARG A 137 9.45 0.77 3.11
C ARG A 137 9.85 -0.38 2.20
N GLY A 138 9.05 -1.46 2.19
CA GLY A 138 9.28 -2.62 1.35
C GLY A 138 9.31 -2.31 -0.16
N ASP A 139 8.60 -1.26 -0.59
CA ASP A 139 8.52 -0.76 -1.96
C ASP A 139 9.42 0.47 -2.24
N PHE A 140 10.45 0.72 -1.41
CA PHE A 140 11.28 1.92 -1.53
C PHE A 140 11.84 2.16 -2.93
N ARG A 141 12.34 1.12 -3.61
CA ARG A 141 12.96 1.26 -4.95
C ARG A 141 11.93 1.71 -5.97
N GLU A 142 10.76 1.11 -5.93
CA GLU A 142 9.64 1.41 -6.81
C GLU A 142 9.10 2.83 -6.54
N MET A 143 8.97 3.22 -5.26
CA MET A 143 8.60 4.58 -4.86
C MET A 143 9.67 5.63 -5.21
N PHE A 144 10.96 5.31 -5.13
CA PHE A 144 12.03 6.21 -5.54
C PHE A 144 11.95 6.50 -7.04
N ILE A 145 11.81 5.47 -7.88
CA ILE A 145 11.67 5.64 -9.33
C ILE A 145 10.39 6.42 -9.64
N HIS A 146 9.30 6.14 -8.92
CA HIS A 146 8.06 6.90 -9.03
C HIS A 146 8.26 8.39 -8.77
N HIS A 147 8.77 8.77 -7.60
CA HIS A 147 8.95 10.17 -7.24
C HIS A 147 9.95 10.90 -8.13
N LEU A 148 11.01 10.22 -8.57
CA LEU A 148 11.93 10.80 -9.55
C LEU A 148 11.20 11.06 -10.88
N THR A 149 10.42 10.09 -11.34
CA THR A 149 9.65 10.19 -12.59
C THR A 149 8.60 11.29 -12.52
N THR A 150 7.79 11.36 -11.46
CA THR A 150 6.72 12.35 -11.32
C THR A 150 7.25 13.77 -11.12
N ASN A 151 8.35 13.96 -10.39
CA ASN A 151 9.00 15.27 -10.27
C ASN A 151 9.55 15.75 -11.62
N LEU A 152 10.21 14.88 -12.37
CA LEU A 152 10.70 15.20 -13.72
C LEU A 152 9.54 15.48 -14.69
N LEU A 153 8.51 14.62 -14.69
CA LEU A 153 7.34 14.76 -15.55
C LEU A 153 6.61 16.09 -15.30
N THR A 154 6.39 16.45 -14.04
CA THR A 154 5.65 17.67 -13.67
C THR A 154 6.46 18.93 -13.99
N THR A 155 7.77 18.93 -13.67
CA THR A 155 8.66 20.08 -13.94
C THR A 155 8.86 20.29 -15.44
N LEU A 156 9.13 19.21 -16.19
CA LEU A 156 9.28 19.28 -17.64
C LEU A 156 7.96 19.59 -18.36
N SER A 157 6.83 19.11 -17.84
CA SER A 157 5.51 19.47 -18.36
C SER A 157 5.26 20.97 -18.28
N LEU A 158 5.64 21.62 -17.18
CA LEU A 158 5.56 23.08 -17.05
C LEU A 158 6.54 23.77 -18.00
N TYR A 159 7.79 23.28 -18.08
CA TYR A 159 8.83 23.87 -18.92
C TYR A 159 8.54 23.76 -20.44
N TYR A 160 8.02 22.62 -20.90
CA TYR A 160 7.64 22.39 -22.32
C TYR A 160 6.22 22.85 -22.65
N ASN A 161 5.51 23.46 -21.70
CA ASN A 161 4.12 23.90 -21.85
C ASN A 161 3.12 22.78 -22.18
N PHE A 162 3.37 21.58 -21.66
CA PHE A 162 2.43 20.45 -21.67
C PHE A 162 1.47 20.51 -20.46
N THR A 163 1.12 21.72 -20.03
CA THR A 163 0.40 21.98 -18.78
C THR A 163 -1.04 21.46 -18.80
N ARG A 164 -1.72 21.51 -19.95
CA ARG A 164 -3.08 20.97 -20.11
C ARG A 164 -3.14 19.47 -19.84
N VAL A 165 -2.33 18.69 -20.56
CA VAL A 165 -2.26 17.23 -20.37
C VAL A 165 -1.68 16.88 -19.00
N GLY A 166 -0.72 17.64 -18.49
CA GLY A 166 -0.14 17.36 -17.18
C GLY A 166 -1.09 17.68 -16.01
N CYS A 167 -1.95 18.71 -16.10
CA CYS A 167 -3.06 18.89 -15.15
C CYS A 167 -4.00 17.70 -15.11
N TYR A 168 -4.31 17.13 -16.28
CA TYR A 168 -5.09 15.90 -16.38
C TYR A 168 -4.41 14.74 -15.66
N ILE A 169 -3.12 14.54 -15.93
CA ILE A 169 -2.32 13.50 -15.30
C ILE A 169 -2.34 13.68 -13.78
N LEU A 170 -2.03 14.88 -13.27
CA LEU A 170 -2.05 15.19 -11.84
C LEU A 170 -3.42 14.91 -11.20
N TYR A 171 -4.51 15.34 -11.83
CA TYR A 171 -5.86 15.07 -11.33
C TYR A 171 -6.20 13.58 -11.27
N ILE A 172 -5.86 12.82 -12.32
CA ILE A 172 -6.02 11.36 -12.36
C ILE A 172 -5.25 10.70 -11.22
N HIS A 173 -4.11 11.29 -10.81
CA HIS A 173 -3.33 10.79 -9.70
C HIS A 173 -3.98 11.10 -8.35
N ASP A 174 -4.29 12.37 -8.10
CA ASP A 174 -4.84 12.79 -6.81
C ASP A 174 -6.18 12.08 -6.51
N ILE A 175 -7.08 11.94 -7.51
CA ILE A 175 -8.40 11.34 -7.29
C ILE A 175 -8.34 9.85 -6.91
N THR A 176 -7.30 9.13 -7.33
CA THR A 176 -7.12 7.72 -6.92
C THR A 176 -6.46 7.61 -5.56
N ASP A 177 -5.70 8.62 -5.15
CA ASP A 177 -4.90 8.57 -3.94
C ASP A 177 -5.77 8.89 -2.71
N VAL A 178 -6.81 9.72 -2.87
CA VAL A 178 -7.82 9.99 -1.82
C VAL A 178 -8.44 8.71 -1.23
N PRO A 179 -9.05 7.78 -2.00
CA PRO A 179 -9.58 6.55 -1.42
C PRO A 179 -8.50 5.60 -0.87
N ILE A 180 -7.27 5.67 -1.39
CA ILE A 180 -6.12 4.92 -0.85
C ILE A 180 -5.80 5.40 0.56
N ASP A 181 -5.64 6.71 0.77
CA ASP A 181 -5.30 7.28 2.06
C ASP A 181 -6.38 6.96 3.13
N VAL A 182 -7.66 7.05 2.75
CA VAL A 182 -8.78 6.71 3.64
C VAL A 182 -8.77 5.23 4.03
N THR A 183 -8.57 4.33 3.06
CA THR A 183 -8.56 2.89 3.35
C THR A 183 -7.35 2.50 4.19
N LYS A 184 -6.18 3.13 3.96
CA LYS A 184 -5.00 2.94 4.81
C LYS A 184 -5.27 3.34 6.26
N MET A 185 -5.93 4.48 6.48
CA MET A 185 -6.37 4.89 7.82
C MET A 185 -7.27 3.84 8.50
N PHE A 186 -8.25 3.27 7.78
CA PHE A 186 -9.06 2.17 8.32
C PHE A 186 -8.24 0.92 8.63
N ASN A 187 -7.28 0.58 7.78
CA ASN A 187 -6.40 -0.57 7.99
C ASN A 187 -5.51 -0.39 9.22
N PHE A 188 -4.97 0.81 9.45
CA PHE A 188 -4.14 1.10 10.63
C PHE A 188 -4.95 1.09 11.93
N LEU A 189 -6.22 1.46 11.88
CA LEU A 189 -7.19 1.27 12.97
C LEU A 189 -7.73 -0.15 13.07
N LYS A 190 -7.26 -1.10 12.24
CA LYS A 190 -7.70 -2.51 12.18
C LYS A 190 -9.21 -2.70 12.00
N LEU A 191 -9.87 -1.75 11.34
CA LEU A 191 -11.28 -1.82 10.98
C LEU A 191 -11.46 -2.71 9.73
N LYS A 192 -11.54 -4.03 9.92
CA LYS A 192 -11.53 -5.03 8.83
C LYS A 192 -12.62 -4.81 7.77
N GLY A 193 -13.86 -4.54 8.18
CA GLY A 193 -15.00 -4.32 7.28
C GLY A 193 -14.79 -3.10 6.37
N PRO A 194 -14.62 -1.89 6.93
CA PRO A 194 -14.30 -0.68 6.15
C PRO A 194 -13.04 -0.83 5.30
N THR A 195 -12.01 -1.53 5.80
CA THR A 195 -10.78 -1.81 5.04
C THR A 195 -11.06 -2.68 3.82
N ALA A 196 -11.83 -3.75 3.96
CA ALA A 196 -12.19 -4.64 2.85
C ALA A 196 -13.04 -3.93 1.79
N VAL A 197 -14.04 -3.15 2.22
CA VAL A 197 -14.88 -2.35 1.31
C VAL A 197 -14.04 -1.29 0.59
N GLY A 198 -13.20 -0.56 1.33
CA GLY A 198 -12.28 0.44 0.78
C GLY A 198 -11.30 -0.16 -0.21
N PHE A 199 -10.75 -1.34 0.08
CA PHE A 199 -9.86 -2.07 -0.82
C PHE A 199 -10.52 -2.40 -2.16
N CYS A 200 -11.74 -2.94 -2.15
CA CYS A 200 -12.50 -3.19 -3.39
C CYS A 200 -12.74 -1.90 -4.18
N GLY A 201 -13.06 -0.80 -3.48
CA GLY A 201 -13.19 0.53 -4.07
C GLY A 201 -11.90 1.01 -4.74
N ILE A 202 -10.75 0.90 -4.06
CA ILE A 202 -9.43 1.26 -4.59
C ILE A 202 -9.13 0.49 -5.87
N VAL A 203 -9.34 -0.83 -5.89
CA VAL A 203 -9.06 -1.65 -7.08
C VAL A 203 -9.88 -1.16 -8.27
N GLY A 204 -11.18 -0.89 -8.07
CA GLY A 204 -12.04 -0.32 -9.12
C GLY A 204 -11.56 1.05 -9.60
N PHE A 205 -11.26 1.97 -8.67
CA PHE A 205 -10.73 3.29 -8.98
C PHE A 205 -9.39 3.23 -9.73
N TRP A 206 -8.50 2.33 -9.33
CA TRP A 206 -7.19 2.13 -9.95
C TRP A 206 -7.32 1.63 -11.39
N ILE A 207 -8.17 0.62 -11.62
CA ILE A 207 -8.44 0.10 -12.97
C ILE A 207 -9.00 1.21 -13.86
N TYR A 208 -9.97 1.98 -13.36
CA TYR A 208 -10.56 3.04 -14.18
C TYR A 208 -9.58 4.19 -14.44
N TRP A 209 -9.05 4.82 -13.39
CA TRP A 209 -8.24 6.03 -13.53
C TRP A 209 -6.80 5.77 -13.99
N ARG A 210 -6.10 4.79 -13.40
CA ARG A 210 -4.67 4.52 -13.70
C ARG A 210 -4.48 3.59 -14.89
N MET A 211 -5.34 2.59 -15.06
CA MET A 211 -5.22 1.66 -16.18
C MET A 211 -5.93 2.18 -17.42
N TYR A 212 -7.22 2.50 -17.32
CA TYR A 212 -8.03 2.93 -18.46
C TYR A 212 -7.75 4.38 -18.88
N VAL A 213 -8.05 5.37 -18.03
CA VAL A 213 -7.91 6.78 -18.40
C VAL A 213 -6.45 7.17 -18.65
N PHE A 214 -5.55 6.91 -17.69
CA PHE A 214 -4.13 7.25 -17.90
C PHE A 214 -3.49 6.40 -19.01
N GLY A 215 -3.66 5.07 -18.96
CA GLY A 215 -3.00 4.15 -19.90
C GLY A 215 -3.53 4.19 -21.32
N PHE A 216 -4.86 4.12 -21.51
CA PHE A 216 -5.45 4.00 -22.85
C PHE A 216 -5.91 5.33 -23.44
N ILE A 217 -6.26 6.32 -22.62
CA ILE A 217 -6.72 7.62 -23.12
C ILE A 217 -5.52 8.60 -23.22
N ILE A 218 -4.81 8.85 -22.12
CA ILE A 218 -3.75 9.87 -22.08
C ILE A 218 -2.53 9.44 -22.91
N ILE A 219 -1.98 8.25 -22.71
CA ILE A 219 -0.80 7.81 -23.47
C ILE A 219 -1.11 7.71 -24.96
N ARG A 220 -2.29 7.20 -25.35
CA ARG A 220 -2.76 7.20 -26.75
C ARG A 220 -2.80 8.63 -27.31
N SER A 221 -3.34 9.58 -26.55
CA SER A 221 -3.41 10.99 -26.96
C SER A 221 -2.00 11.57 -27.21
N VAL A 222 -1.04 11.33 -26.31
CA VAL A 222 0.35 11.74 -26.49
C VAL A 222 0.96 11.14 -27.76
N ILE A 223 0.71 9.86 -28.04
CA ILE A 223 1.27 9.16 -29.21
C ILE A 223 0.68 9.71 -30.51
N PHE A 224 -0.65 9.76 -30.63
CA PHE A 224 -1.35 9.94 -31.91
C PHE A 224 -1.89 11.34 -32.16
N GLU A 225 -2.30 12.07 -31.13
CA GLU A 225 -3.03 13.35 -31.27
C GLU A 225 -2.10 14.58 -31.29
N THR A 226 -0.81 14.36 -31.03
CA THR A 226 0.27 15.37 -31.16
C THR A 226 0.75 15.60 -32.60
N SER A 227 0.21 14.84 -33.56
CA SER A 227 0.62 14.87 -34.97
C SER A 227 0.36 16.22 -35.66
N HIS A 228 -0.73 16.90 -35.32
CA HIS A 228 -1.05 18.22 -35.88
C HIS A 228 -0.05 19.29 -35.42
N GLU A 229 0.34 19.25 -34.14
CA GLU A 229 1.35 20.14 -33.58
C GLU A 229 2.75 19.84 -34.13
N MET A 230 3.03 18.56 -34.43
CA MET A 230 4.24 18.16 -35.13
C MET A 230 4.32 18.81 -36.52
N PHE A 231 3.23 18.84 -37.29
CA PHE A 231 3.19 19.54 -38.57
C PHE A 231 3.47 21.04 -38.45
N TYR A 232 2.86 21.71 -37.46
CA TYR A 232 3.15 23.12 -37.17
C TYR A 232 4.62 23.35 -36.80
N SER A 233 5.23 22.46 -36.02
CA SER A 233 6.65 22.54 -35.64
C SER A 233 7.60 22.39 -36.85
N ILE A 234 7.17 21.67 -37.89
CA ILE A 234 7.90 21.54 -39.16
C ILE A 234 7.90 22.88 -39.89
N THR A 235 6.73 23.53 -39.97
CA THR A 235 6.61 24.83 -40.63
C THR A 235 7.35 25.95 -39.88
N SER A 236 7.45 25.86 -38.55
CA SER A 236 8.15 26.86 -37.71
C SER A 236 9.65 26.58 -37.51
N GLY A 237 10.21 25.54 -38.14
CA GLY A 237 11.62 25.15 -37.97
C GLY A 237 11.99 24.61 -36.57
N SER A 238 10.99 24.27 -35.76
CA SER A 238 11.14 23.83 -34.36
C SER A 238 11.02 22.30 -34.18
N THR A 239 10.96 21.54 -35.28
CA THR A 239 10.72 20.08 -35.31
C THR A 239 11.59 19.27 -34.35
N PRO A 240 12.93 19.43 -34.32
CA PRO A 240 13.77 18.57 -33.49
C PRO A 240 13.50 18.78 -32.00
N TYR A 241 13.18 20.01 -31.60
CA TYR A 241 12.86 20.37 -30.23
C TYR A 241 11.55 19.71 -29.78
N TYR A 242 10.45 19.91 -30.51
CA TYR A 242 9.14 19.34 -30.14
C TYR A 242 9.17 17.82 -30.07
N TYR A 243 9.79 17.17 -31.06
CA TYR A 243 9.93 15.71 -31.09
C TYR A 243 10.70 15.18 -29.86
N THR A 244 11.78 15.87 -29.48
CA THR A 244 12.57 15.52 -28.29
C THR A 244 11.74 15.67 -27.02
N CYS A 245 11.07 16.82 -26.83
CA CYS A 245 10.21 17.07 -25.67
C CYS A 245 9.10 16.03 -25.53
N LYS A 246 8.40 15.71 -26.63
CA LYS A 246 7.36 14.66 -26.67
C LYS A 246 7.94 13.30 -26.29
N THR A 247 9.10 12.93 -26.83
CA THR A 247 9.73 11.62 -26.60
C THR A 247 10.16 11.45 -25.15
N VAL A 248 10.78 12.48 -24.56
CA VAL A 248 11.15 12.49 -23.14
C VAL A 248 9.91 12.38 -22.25
N PHE A 249 8.87 13.17 -22.54
CA PHE A 249 7.61 13.13 -21.80
C PHE A 249 6.94 11.75 -21.87
N LEU A 250 6.83 11.17 -23.07
CA LEU A 250 6.27 9.83 -23.28
C LEU A 250 7.08 8.75 -22.53
N THR A 251 8.41 8.85 -22.52
CA THR A 251 9.28 7.89 -21.83
C THR A 251 8.95 7.86 -20.34
N PHE A 252 8.81 9.01 -19.69
CA PHE A 252 8.42 9.08 -18.28
C PHE A 252 6.98 8.59 -18.05
N LEU A 253 6.04 8.84 -18.97
CA LEU A 253 4.69 8.28 -18.87
C LEU A 253 4.65 6.75 -18.95
N ILE A 254 5.44 6.15 -19.83
CA ILE A 254 5.54 4.69 -19.96
C ILE A 254 6.20 4.07 -18.72
N THR A 255 7.24 4.72 -18.17
CA THR A 255 7.82 4.32 -16.88
C THR A 255 6.78 4.34 -15.77
N LEU A 256 5.99 5.42 -15.69
CA LEU A 256 4.94 5.57 -14.69
C LEU A 256 3.82 4.53 -14.85
N TYR A 257 3.42 4.25 -16.10
CA TYR A 257 2.45 3.19 -16.41
C TYR A 257 2.95 1.80 -16.01
N SER A 258 4.23 1.51 -16.24
CA SER A 258 4.85 0.24 -15.84
C SER A 258 4.78 0.05 -14.32
N LEU A 259 4.99 1.12 -13.55
CA LEU A 259 4.79 1.10 -12.11
C LEU A 259 3.31 0.90 -11.74
N HIS A 260 2.36 1.52 -12.47
CA HIS A 260 0.93 1.27 -12.23
C HIS A 260 0.55 -0.21 -12.40
N CYS A 261 1.10 -0.88 -13.41
CA CYS A 261 0.95 -2.31 -13.60
C CYS A 261 1.54 -3.11 -12.44
N TYR A 262 2.72 -2.72 -11.94
CA TYR A 262 3.33 -3.35 -10.77
C TYR A 262 2.43 -3.29 -9.53
N TRP A 263 1.89 -2.11 -9.18
CA TRP A 263 1.01 -1.99 -8.02
C TRP A 263 -0.34 -2.68 -8.22
N LEU A 264 -0.87 -2.73 -9.46
CA LEU A 264 -2.04 -3.55 -9.76
C LEU A 264 -1.79 -5.04 -9.46
N MET A 265 -0.59 -5.55 -9.77
CA MET A 265 -0.20 -6.90 -9.41
C MET A 265 -0.12 -7.10 -7.89
N CYS A 266 0.29 -6.06 -7.14
CA CYS A 266 0.23 -6.09 -5.67
C CYS A 266 -1.21 -6.14 -5.17
N PHE A 267 -2.14 -5.35 -5.73
CA PHE A 267 -3.57 -5.44 -5.41
C PHE A 267 -4.14 -6.81 -5.71
N TYR A 268 -3.81 -7.41 -6.84
CA TYR A 268 -4.24 -8.78 -7.14
C TYR A 268 -3.77 -9.79 -6.08
N LYS A 269 -2.51 -9.70 -5.64
CA LYS A 269 -1.97 -10.55 -4.57
C LYS A 269 -2.67 -10.33 -3.24
N MET A 270 -2.91 -9.08 -2.85
CA MET A 270 -3.67 -8.71 -1.63
C MET A 270 -5.11 -9.22 -1.70
N GLY A 271 -5.79 -9.09 -2.85
CA GLY A 271 -7.16 -9.56 -3.06
C GLY A 271 -7.28 -11.08 -2.92
N LYS A 272 -6.31 -11.85 -3.43
CA LYS A 272 -6.26 -13.30 -3.17
C LYS A 272 -6.15 -13.62 -1.67
N LEU A 273 -5.33 -12.89 -0.93
CA LEU A 273 -5.22 -13.08 0.52
C LEU A 273 -6.54 -12.74 1.23
N LEU A 274 -7.20 -11.67 0.83
CA LEU A 274 -8.49 -11.27 1.39
C LEU A 274 -9.57 -12.34 1.15
N ILE A 275 -9.64 -12.92 -0.04
CA ILE A 275 -10.65 -13.93 -0.40
C ILE A 275 -10.34 -15.29 0.25
N PHE A 276 -9.09 -15.76 0.19
CA PHE A 276 -8.75 -17.11 0.63
C PHE A 276 -8.41 -17.21 2.12
N LYS A 277 -8.04 -16.09 2.77
CA LYS A 277 -7.62 -16.07 4.18
C LYS A 277 -8.39 -15.06 5.05
N TYR A 278 -9.28 -14.24 4.48
CA TYR A 278 -9.98 -13.17 5.19
C TYR A 278 -9.03 -12.19 5.92
N GLU A 279 -7.83 -12.00 5.38
CA GLU A 279 -6.80 -11.12 5.94
C GLU A 279 -6.62 -9.86 5.09
N THR A 280 -6.49 -8.70 5.76
CA THR A 280 -6.24 -7.40 5.13
C THR A 280 -4.77 -7.01 5.31
N HIS A 281 -3.89 -7.47 4.42
CA HIS A 281 -2.46 -7.15 4.45
C HIS A 281 -2.08 -6.15 3.36
N ASP A 282 -1.37 -5.08 3.71
CA ASP A 282 -0.81 -4.12 2.77
C ASP A 282 0.62 -4.53 2.34
N LEU A 283 0.76 -5.04 1.11
CA LEU A 283 2.05 -5.48 0.57
C LEU A 283 2.98 -4.32 0.16
N SER A 284 2.48 -3.09 0.08
CA SER A 284 3.31 -1.92 -0.24
C SER A 284 4.23 -1.55 0.92
N GLU A 285 3.76 -1.71 2.15
CA GLU A 285 4.55 -1.46 3.35
C GLU A 285 5.56 -2.60 3.60
N HIS A 286 5.12 -3.85 3.45
CA HIS A 286 5.94 -5.03 3.73
C HIS A 286 5.84 -6.05 2.58
N LYS A 287 6.97 -6.32 1.89
CA LYS A 287 7.02 -7.24 0.72
C LYS A 287 6.48 -8.64 1.00
N ASN A 288 6.57 -9.09 2.25
CA ASN A 288 6.09 -10.40 2.70
C ASN A 288 4.80 -10.32 3.54
N GLY A 289 4.23 -9.13 3.76
CA GLY A 289 3.02 -8.86 4.56
C GLY A 289 3.24 -8.91 6.08
N GLU A 290 2.31 -8.34 6.85
CA GLU A 290 2.38 -8.32 8.34
C GLU A 290 2.37 -9.74 8.93
N ALA A 291 1.71 -10.71 8.28
CA ALA A 291 1.71 -12.12 8.70
C ALA A 291 3.09 -12.80 8.59
N TYR A 292 3.97 -12.35 7.69
CA TYR A 292 5.35 -12.83 7.64
C TYR A 292 6.18 -12.22 8.77
N GLU A 293 5.96 -10.96 9.11
CA GLU A 293 6.61 -10.34 10.27
C GLU A 293 6.19 -11.01 11.57
N LEU A 294 4.90 -11.31 11.74
CA LEU A 294 4.41 -12.15 12.84
C LEU A 294 5.13 -13.51 12.85
N LYS A 295 5.27 -14.18 11.70
CA LYS A 295 6.04 -15.44 11.58
C LYS A 295 7.49 -15.34 12.01
N THR A 296 8.13 -14.20 11.77
CA THR A 296 9.54 -13.96 12.12
C THR A 296 9.72 -13.39 13.53
N ALA A 297 8.67 -12.87 14.16
CA ALA A 297 8.68 -12.48 15.56
C ALA A 297 8.82 -13.73 16.45
N GLU A 298 9.47 -13.59 17.63
CA GLU A 298 9.81 -14.72 18.51
C GLU A 298 8.62 -15.66 18.79
N GLY A 299 7.40 -15.12 18.87
CA GLY A 299 6.18 -15.90 19.07
C GLY A 299 5.54 -16.49 17.81
N GLY A 300 5.54 -15.84 16.64
CA GLY A 300 4.83 -16.40 15.47
C GLY A 300 5.55 -17.56 14.76
N ARG A 301 6.62 -18.11 15.35
CA ARG A 301 7.41 -19.24 14.83
C ARG A 301 6.58 -20.49 14.47
N PHE A 302 5.39 -20.63 15.05
CA PHE A 302 4.50 -21.77 14.80
C PHE A 302 3.43 -21.53 13.72
N LEU A 303 3.32 -20.33 13.17
CA LEU A 303 2.31 -20.02 12.16
C LEU A 303 2.45 -20.89 10.89
N GLY A 304 1.39 -21.61 10.57
CA GLY A 304 1.31 -22.56 9.46
C GLY A 304 1.80 -23.97 9.79
N ARG A 305 2.16 -24.26 11.06
CA ARG A 305 2.47 -25.61 11.51
C ARG A 305 1.20 -26.42 11.66
N GLU A 306 1.29 -27.70 11.29
CA GLU A 306 0.23 -28.67 11.53
C GLU A 306 0.30 -29.12 13.00
N VAL A 307 -0.87 -29.16 13.63
CA VAL A 307 -1.08 -29.59 15.03
C VAL A 307 -2.18 -30.63 15.05
N ALA A 308 -2.26 -31.40 16.14
CA ALA A 308 -3.40 -32.26 16.39
C ALA A 308 -3.72 -32.29 17.88
N ARG A 309 -5.01 -32.47 18.20
CA ARG A 309 -5.51 -32.63 19.56
C ARG A 309 -6.56 -33.74 19.60
N PHE A 310 -6.66 -34.45 20.72
CA PHE A 310 -7.67 -35.48 20.89
C PHE A 310 -8.96 -34.91 21.45
N PHE A 311 -10.07 -35.20 20.78
CA PHE A 311 -11.41 -34.98 21.29
C PHE A 311 -12.10 -36.33 21.41
N ASP A 312 -12.54 -36.69 22.61
CA ASP A 312 -13.18 -37.97 22.92
C ASP A 312 -12.40 -39.21 22.42
N GLY A 313 -11.06 -39.12 22.45
CA GLY A 313 -10.17 -40.20 22.02
C GLY A 313 -9.92 -40.27 20.52
N VAL A 314 -10.45 -39.33 19.73
CA VAL A 314 -10.21 -39.21 18.28
C VAL A 314 -9.27 -38.01 18.03
N PRO A 315 -8.18 -38.17 17.25
CA PRO A 315 -7.29 -37.06 16.93
C PRO A 315 -7.88 -36.18 15.83
N TYR A 316 -8.01 -34.88 16.09
CA TYR A 316 -8.41 -33.88 15.10
C TYR A 316 -7.19 -33.12 14.61
N LYS A 317 -7.08 -33.00 13.28
CA LYS A 317 -6.00 -32.27 12.63
C LYS A 317 -6.35 -30.78 12.57
N GLY A 318 -5.39 -29.93 12.94
CA GLY A 318 -5.49 -28.49 12.86
C GLY A 318 -4.24 -27.83 12.29
N VAL A 319 -4.35 -26.54 12.04
CA VAL A 319 -3.25 -25.70 11.59
C VAL A 319 -3.24 -24.44 12.42
N VAL A 320 -2.04 -24.04 12.88
CA VAL A 320 -1.84 -22.73 13.51
C VAL A 320 -2.03 -21.65 12.45
N ARG A 321 -3.11 -20.86 12.54
CA ARG A 321 -3.48 -19.86 11.52
C ARG A 321 -3.14 -18.43 11.91
N SER A 322 -3.28 -18.10 13.19
CA SER A 322 -3.00 -16.77 13.71
C SER A 322 -2.13 -16.86 14.96
N TYR A 323 -1.41 -15.78 15.23
CA TYR A 323 -0.66 -15.59 16.46
C TYR A 323 -1.02 -14.19 16.95
N ASP A 324 -1.49 -14.15 18.18
CA ASP A 324 -1.74 -12.94 18.93
C ASP A 324 -0.54 -12.70 19.85
N GLY A 325 0.32 -11.76 19.46
CA GLY A 325 1.50 -11.39 20.24
C GLY A 325 1.19 -10.51 21.46
N GLU A 326 -0.08 -10.21 21.70
CA GLU A 326 -0.54 -9.42 22.85
C GLU A 326 -0.70 -10.34 24.08
N VAL A 327 -1.35 -11.48 23.86
CA VAL A 327 -1.61 -12.51 24.90
C VAL A 327 -0.74 -13.76 24.74
N ASN A 328 0.13 -13.79 23.73
CA ASN A 328 0.95 -14.95 23.32
C ASN A 328 0.10 -16.20 23.01
N TRP A 329 -1.06 -16.00 22.36
CA TRP A 329 -1.98 -17.07 21.96
C TRP A 329 -1.92 -17.35 20.47
N TYR A 330 -2.26 -18.58 20.10
CA TYR A 330 -2.22 -19.10 18.74
C TYR A 330 -3.61 -19.56 18.35
N GLY A 331 -4.18 -18.94 17.32
CA GLY A 331 -5.46 -19.38 16.78
C GLY A 331 -5.27 -20.60 15.91
N ILE A 332 -5.81 -21.73 16.36
CA ILE A 332 -5.86 -23.00 15.64
C ILE A 332 -7.17 -23.07 14.85
N VAL A 333 -7.07 -23.55 13.62
CA VAL A 333 -8.24 -23.92 12.82
C VAL A 333 -8.15 -25.39 12.45
N TYR A 334 -9.14 -26.17 12.86
CA TYR A 334 -9.25 -27.59 12.60
C TYR A 334 -9.81 -27.87 11.20
N THR A 335 -9.70 -29.12 10.74
CA THR A 335 -10.17 -29.56 9.40
C THR A 335 -11.68 -29.47 9.22
N ASP A 336 -12.44 -29.52 10.31
CA ASP A 336 -13.89 -29.30 10.38
C ASP A 336 -14.27 -27.81 10.48
N ASN A 337 -13.28 -26.91 10.42
CA ASN A 337 -13.40 -25.46 10.50
C ASN A 337 -13.72 -24.91 11.89
N ASP A 338 -13.63 -25.74 12.94
CA ASP A 338 -13.65 -25.27 14.32
C ASP A 338 -12.37 -24.51 14.67
N LYS A 339 -12.50 -23.60 15.65
CA LYS A 339 -11.41 -22.70 16.06
C LYS A 339 -11.19 -22.77 17.56
N GLU A 340 -9.94 -22.74 17.95
CA GLU A 340 -9.52 -22.73 19.36
C GLU A 340 -8.27 -21.87 19.49
N ASP A 341 -8.14 -21.15 20.60
CA ASP A 341 -6.94 -20.38 20.91
C ASP A 341 -6.07 -21.17 21.88
N TRP A 342 -4.80 -21.32 21.55
CA TRP A 342 -3.84 -22.13 22.29
C TRP A 342 -2.70 -21.28 22.82
N ASP A 343 -2.15 -21.63 23.97
CA ASP A 343 -0.86 -21.08 24.41
C ASP A 343 0.33 -21.76 23.69
N GLU A 344 1.54 -21.25 23.89
CA GLU A 344 2.74 -21.82 23.28
C GLU A 344 3.00 -23.29 23.68
N LYS A 345 2.69 -23.68 24.91
CA LYS A 345 2.90 -25.06 25.38
C LYS A 345 1.92 -26.00 24.70
N GLU A 346 0.67 -25.61 24.56
CA GLU A 346 -0.36 -26.36 23.86
C GLU A 346 0.00 -26.54 22.38
N VAL A 347 0.53 -25.51 21.72
CA VAL A 347 1.03 -25.63 20.33
C VAL A 347 2.16 -26.63 20.23
N LEU A 348 3.13 -26.59 21.14
CA LEU A 348 4.24 -27.55 21.16
C LEU A 348 3.74 -28.99 21.41
N GLU A 349 2.80 -29.18 22.33
CA GLU A 349 2.17 -30.48 22.59
C GLU A 349 1.41 -30.96 21.35
N GLY A 350 0.59 -30.13 20.71
CA GLY A 350 -0.17 -30.52 19.53
C GLY A 350 0.69 -30.77 18.29
N ILE A 351 1.84 -30.10 18.13
CA ILE A 351 2.82 -30.46 17.09
C ILE A 351 3.36 -31.87 17.35
N LYS A 352 3.65 -32.22 18.60
CA LYS A 352 4.15 -33.55 18.96
C LYS A 352 3.10 -34.62 18.67
N VAL A 353 1.85 -34.37 19.05
CA VAL A 353 0.71 -35.27 18.77
C VAL A 353 0.54 -35.45 17.26
N TYR A 354 0.62 -34.37 16.47
CA TYR A 354 0.52 -34.44 15.02
C TYR A 354 1.56 -35.41 14.43
N LYS A 355 2.82 -35.27 14.84
CA LYS A 355 3.91 -36.15 14.38
C LYS A 355 3.68 -37.60 14.77
N GLU A 356 3.25 -37.87 16.01
CA GLU A 356 3.04 -39.24 16.48
C GLU A 356 1.88 -39.95 15.75
N VAL A 357 0.85 -39.20 15.35
CA VAL A 357 -0.38 -39.74 14.74
C VAL A 357 -0.32 -39.77 13.21
N TYR A 358 0.28 -38.75 12.58
CA TYR A 358 0.18 -38.52 11.13
C TYR A 358 1.52 -38.58 10.38
N GLU A 359 2.66 -38.68 11.07
CA GLU A 359 3.98 -38.86 10.43
C GLU A 359 4.56 -40.25 10.72
N ASP A 360 5.06 -40.93 9.68
CA ASP A 360 5.77 -42.21 9.84
C ASP A 360 7.24 -42.03 10.28
N GLU A 361 7.96 -43.13 10.54
CA GLU A 361 9.37 -43.08 11.00
C GLU A 361 10.32 -42.44 9.97
N ASN A 362 9.88 -42.29 8.71
CA ASN A 362 10.61 -41.65 7.63
C ASN A 362 10.12 -40.22 7.36
N GLY A 363 9.16 -39.70 8.13
CA GLY A 363 8.58 -38.36 7.98
C GLY A 363 7.57 -38.22 6.83
N ASN A 364 7.06 -39.32 6.27
CA ASN A 364 5.99 -39.26 5.27
C ASN A 364 4.63 -39.04 5.95
N ARG A 365 3.84 -38.14 5.35
CA ARG A 365 2.51 -37.77 5.83
C ARG A 365 1.48 -38.80 5.35
N ASN A 366 0.81 -39.47 6.29
CA ASN A 366 -0.22 -40.47 6.00
C ASN A 366 -1.55 -40.07 6.64
N GLU A 367 -2.67 -40.42 6.00
CA GLU A 367 -4.00 -39.94 6.41
C GLU A 367 -4.44 -40.44 7.79
N VAL A 368 -4.04 -41.64 8.22
CA VAL A 368 -4.12 -42.12 9.62
C VAL A 368 -3.10 -43.26 9.78
N LEU A 369 -2.11 -43.12 10.66
CA LEU A 369 -1.35 -44.30 11.10
C LEU A 369 -2.14 -44.98 12.23
N THR A 370 -2.43 -46.28 12.09
CA THR A 370 -2.75 -47.10 13.28
C THR A 370 -1.51 -47.12 14.19
N PRO A 371 -1.53 -46.50 15.39
CA PRO A 371 -0.32 -46.33 16.15
C PRO A 371 0.13 -47.66 16.75
N ARG A 372 1.45 -47.93 16.70
CA ARG A 372 2.10 -49.09 17.35
C ARG A 372 1.73 -49.09 18.85
N ARG A 373 1.54 -50.27 19.46
CA ARG A 373 1.01 -50.44 20.83
C ARG A 373 1.71 -49.58 21.90
N GLU A 374 3.00 -49.32 21.72
CA GLU A 374 3.82 -48.44 22.56
C GLU A 374 3.51 -46.94 22.35
N ARG A 375 3.31 -46.47 21.10
CA ARG A 375 2.84 -45.11 20.79
C ARG A 375 1.43 -44.86 21.32
N MET A 376 0.57 -45.88 21.31
CA MET A 376 -0.76 -45.79 21.92
C MET A 376 -0.70 -45.54 23.43
N GLN A 377 0.34 -46.01 24.13
CA GLN A 377 0.50 -45.74 25.57
C GLN A 377 0.95 -44.31 25.83
N SER A 378 1.88 -43.76 25.03
CA SER A 378 2.26 -42.34 25.12
C SER A 378 1.12 -41.40 24.75
N VAL A 379 0.41 -41.71 23.66
CA VAL A 379 -0.76 -40.94 23.19
C VAL A 379 -1.91 -40.97 24.21
N ARG A 380 -2.21 -42.13 24.81
CA ARG A 380 -3.24 -42.22 25.86
C ARG A 380 -2.84 -41.50 27.13
N ALA A 381 -1.56 -41.51 27.50
CA ALA A 381 -1.06 -40.75 28.64
C ALA A 381 -1.21 -39.24 28.41
N ILE A 382 -0.92 -38.75 27.19
CA ILE A 382 -1.12 -37.35 26.79
C ILE A 382 -2.62 -36.99 26.89
N ALA A 383 -3.50 -37.78 26.26
CA ALA A 383 -4.95 -37.54 26.28
C ALA A 383 -5.56 -37.60 27.70
N GLN A 384 -5.06 -38.48 28.57
CA GLN A 384 -5.49 -38.54 29.98
C GLN A 384 -4.99 -37.34 30.78
N SER A 385 -3.81 -36.81 30.47
CA SER A 385 -3.29 -35.61 31.11
C SER A 385 -4.10 -34.35 30.73
N GLU A 386 -4.53 -34.23 29.47
CA GLU A 386 -5.38 -33.13 28.99
C GLU A 386 -6.77 -33.17 29.64
N ARG A 387 -7.35 -34.37 29.76
CA ARG A 387 -8.62 -34.56 30.49
C ARG A 387 -8.50 -34.18 31.96
N GLY A 388 -7.34 -34.40 32.56
CA GLY A 388 -7.02 -34.00 33.94
C GLY A 388 -6.89 -32.48 34.12
N ARG A 389 -6.29 -31.75 33.16
CA ARG A 389 -6.18 -30.28 33.19
C ARG A 389 -7.55 -29.62 33.04
N ARG A 390 -8.40 -30.08 32.11
CA ARG A 390 -9.77 -29.57 31.91
C ARG A 390 -10.69 -29.71 33.13
N LEU A 391 -10.52 -30.78 33.92
CA LEU A 391 -11.31 -30.99 35.14
C LEU A 391 -10.84 -30.12 36.32
N LYS A 392 -9.64 -29.53 36.24
CA LYS A 392 -9.08 -28.67 37.29
C LYS A 392 -9.25 -27.17 37.03
N GLY A 393 -9.69 -26.78 35.84
CA GLY A 393 -9.88 -25.35 35.50
C GLY A 393 -8.58 -24.54 35.59
N GLU A 394 -7.45 -25.19 35.29
CA GLU A 394 -6.12 -24.57 35.16
C GLU A 394 -5.80 -24.24 33.70
#